data_AF-A0A7X4IUI5-F1
#
_entry.id   AF-A0A7X4IUI5-F1
#
_cell.length_a   1.000
_cell.length_b   1.000
_cell.length_c   1.000
_cell.angle_alpha   90.00
_cell.angle_beta   90.00
_cell.angle_gamma   90.00
#
_symmetry.space_group_name_H-M   'P 1'
#
loop_
_entity.id
_entity.type
_entity.pdbx_description
1 polymer ?
#
loop_
_entity_poly.entity_id
_entity_poly.type
_entity_poly.pdbx_seq_one_letter_code
_entity_poly.pdbx_strand_id
1 'polypeptide(L)' 'ALKITQEELSLQTGISRPTIRGIERGKETAQVGLVLQLCQDLGAAIELKFP' A
#
# COMPACT_ATOMS: atom_id res chain seq x y z
N ALA A 1 -3.43 9.66 11.74
CA ALA A 1 -3.34 9.34 10.30
C ALA A 1 -2.12 10.02 9.70
N LEU A 2 -1.45 9.40 8.72
CA LEU A 2 -0.16 9.84 8.15
C LEU A 2 -0.18 11.20 7.42
N LYS A 3 -1.32 11.91 7.40
CA LYS A 3 -1.53 13.22 6.74
C LYS A 3 -1.08 13.27 5.28
N ILE A 4 -1.10 12.11 4.60
CA ILE A 4 -0.82 11.96 3.17
C ILE A 4 -2.10 11.56 2.45
N THR A 5 -2.33 12.14 1.28
CA THR A 5 -3.42 11.78 0.37
C THR A 5 -3.01 10.61 -0.52
N GLN A 6 -4.00 9.91 -1.08
CA GLN A 6 -3.73 8.86 -2.08
C GLN A 6 -3.00 9.40 -3.33
N GLU A 7 -3.17 10.69 -3.64
CA GLU A 7 -2.53 11.34 -4.78
C GLU A 7 -1.04 11.57 -4.52
N GLU A 8 -0.71 12.13 -3.35
CA GLU A 8 0.69 12.27 -2.92
C GLU A 8 1.37 10.91 -2.80
N LEU A 9 0.69 9.90 -2.25
CA LEU A 9 1.23 8.54 -2.15
C LEU A 9 1.44 7.90 -3.53
N SER A 10 0.55 8.16 -4.48
CA SER A 10 0.71 7.71 -5.87
C SER A 10 1.93 8.33 -6.53
N LEU A 11 2.16 9.63 -6.31
CA LEU A 11 3.33 10.34 -6.82
C LEU A 11 4.64 9.83 -6.19
N GLN A 12 4.62 9.50 -4.90
CA GLN A 12 5.80 9.01 -4.18
C GLN A 12 6.19 7.57 -4.56
N THR A 13 5.20 6.70 -4.78
CA THR A 13 5.44 5.25 -4.96
C THR A 13 5.40 4.80 -6.41
N GLY A 14 4.86 5.63 -7.32
CA GLY A 14 4.54 5.23 -8.69
C GLY A 14 3.35 4.26 -8.80
N ILE A 15 2.72 3.89 -7.69
CA ILE A 15 1.54 3.02 -7.68
C ILE A 15 0.30 3.87 -8.00
N SER A 16 -0.53 3.41 -8.94
CA SER A 16 -1.72 4.18 -9.33
C SER A 16 -2.72 4.37 -8.19
N ARG A 17 -3.41 5.53 -8.15
CA ARG A 17 -4.49 5.80 -7.18
C ARG A 17 -5.57 4.71 -7.12
N PRO A 18 -6.07 4.16 -8.25
CA PRO A 18 -7.01 3.04 -8.21
C PRO A 18 -6.46 1.79 -7.53
N THR A 19 -5.16 1.50 -7.72
CA THR A 19 -4.49 0.38 -7.04
C THR A 19 -4.42 0.62 -5.54
N ILE A 20 -3.96 1.80 -5.10
CA ILE A 20 -3.90 2.20 -3.68
C ILE A 20 -5.29 2.06 -3.03
N ARG A 21 -6.32 2.65 -3.65
CA ARG A 21 -7.70 2.56 -3.17
C ARG A 21 -8.22 1.11 -3.10
N GLY A 22 -7.82 0.27 -4.06
CA GLY A 22 -8.18 -1.15 -4.06
C GLY A 22 -7.55 -1.89 -2.89
N ILE A 23 -6.25 -1.66 -2.64
CA ILE A 23 -5.53 -2.24 -1.50
C ILE A 23 -6.16 -1.80 -0.17
N GLU A 24 -6.40 -0.51 0.01
CA GLU A 24 -7.02 0.04 1.23
C GLU A 24 -8.42 -0.54 1.51
N ARG A 25 -9.16 -0.90 0.46
CA ARG A 25 -10.49 -1.52 0.56
C ARG A 25 -10.46 -3.04 0.72
N GLY A 26 -9.28 -3.64 0.79
CA GLY A 26 -9.14 -5.09 0.92
C GLY A 26 -9.51 -5.86 -0.36
N LYS A 27 -9.20 -5.32 -1.54
CA LYS A 27 -9.42 -6.03 -2.82
C LYS A 27 -8.77 -7.41 -2.78
N GLU A 28 -9.57 -8.46 -2.92
CA GLU A 28 -9.13 -9.87 -2.83
C GLU A 28 -8.04 -10.23 -3.85
N THR A 29 -8.06 -9.58 -5.01
CA THR A 29 -7.08 -9.77 -6.09
C THR A 29 -5.92 -8.76 -6.04
N ALA A 30 -5.73 -8.07 -4.93
CA ALA A 30 -4.54 -7.24 -4.74
C ALA A 30 -3.28 -8.10 -4.76
N GLN A 31 -2.30 -7.72 -5.56
CA GLN A 31 -1.02 -8.43 -5.57
C GLN A 31 -0.29 -8.15 -4.26
N VAL A 32 0.04 -9.22 -3.52
CA VAL A 32 0.70 -9.11 -2.22
C VAL A 32 1.98 -8.27 -2.26
N GLY A 33 2.76 -8.36 -3.33
CA GLY A 33 3.97 -7.54 -3.51
C GLY A 33 3.69 -6.04 -3.50
N LEU A 34 2.60 -5.58 -4.14
CA LEU A 34 2.22 -4.17 -4.12
C LEU A 34 1.73 -3.71 -2.75
N VAL A 35 1.06 -4.58 -2.00
CA VAL A 35 0.65 -4.30 -0.62
C VAL A 35 1.87 -4.12 0.27
N LEU A 36 2.83 -5.03 0.17
CA LEU A 36 4.07 -4.98 0.96
C LEU A 36 4.90 -3.74 0.60
N GLN A 37 5.06 -3.43 -0.68
CA GLN A 37 5.76 -2.23 -1.14
C GLN A 37 5.12 -0.97 -0.58
N LEU A 38 3.79 -0.83 -0.70
CA LEU A 38 3.06 0.33 -0.21
C LEU A 38 3.22 0.52 1.31
N CYS A 39 3.25 -0.57 2.07
CA CYS A 39 3.50 -0.50 3.50
C CYS A 39 4.94 -0.06 3.82
N GLN A 40 5.94 -0.56 3.09
CA GLN A 40 7.33 -0.12 3.26
C GLN A 40 7.49 1.38 2.94
N ASP A 41 6.87 1.85 1.86
CA ASP A 41 6.92 3.27 1.46
C ASP A 41 6.25 4.19 2.49
N LEU A 42 5.24 3.69 3.22
CA LEU A 42 4.61 4.38 4.34
C LEU A 42 5.40 4.27 5.66
N GLY A 43 6.57 3.63 5.64
CA GLY A 43 7.41 3.41 6.82
C GLY A 43 6.90 2.33 7.76
N ALA A 44 5.97 1.49 7.31
CA ALA A 44 5.48 0.35 8.07
C ALA A 44 6.37 -0.88 7.86
N ALA A 45 6.90 -1.42 8.96
CA ALA A 45 7.54 -2.72 8.95
C ALA A 45 6.46 -3.81 9.02
N ILE A 46 6.41 -4.68 8.02
CA ILE A 46 5.55 -5.87 8.03
C ILE A 46 6.37 -7.05 8.53
N GLU A 47 5.98 -7.59 9.69
CA GLU A 47 6.49 -8.86 10.19
C GLU A 47 5.61 -9.99 9.67
N LEU A 48 6.16 -10.86 8.84
CA LEU A 48 5.49 -12.09 8.41
C LEU A 48 5.72 -13.17 9.45
N LYS A 49 4.65 -13.59 10.13
CA LYS A 49 4.67 -14.75 11.03
C LYS A 49 4.09 -15.94 10.29
N PHE A 50 4.95 -16.90 10.00
CA PHE A 50 4.52 -18.23 9.61
C PHE A 50 4.36 -19.08 10.89
N PRO A 51 3.36 -19.98 10.95
CA PRO A 51 3.17 -20.87 12.10
C PRO A 51 4.38 -21.78 12.33
#